data_AF-A0A9E5KQU7-F1
#
_entry.id   AF-A0A9E5KQU7-F1
#
_cell.length_a   1.000
_cell.length_b   1.000
_cell.length_c   1.000
_cell.angle_alpha   90.00
_cell.angle_beta   90.00
_cell.angle_gamma   90.00
#
_symmetry.space_group_name_H-M   'P 1'
#
loop_
_entity.id
_entity.type
_entity.pdbx_description
1 polymer ?
#
loop_
_entity_poly.entity_id
_entity_poly.type
_entity_poly.pdbx_seq_one_letter_code
_entity_poly.pdbx_strand_id
1 'polypeptide(L)'
;MKTKNKFSAGVLRLLASFILLATLLVLPKAQGAVGDIFTIGELRYTVLTEEPATQTGTVSVQAESTEISGDITIPTSVAKGEINYSVTLLADSAFRECSKLTSIVIPDSVKSMGSEAFSDCSSLTNVTIGNSVTSFLFDAHF
;
A
#
# COMPACT_ATOMS: atom_id res chain seq x y z
N MET A 1 14.29 40.53 47.31
CA MET A 1 13.39 40.49 46.14
C MET A 1 13.33 39.04 45.63
N LYS A 2 12.24 38.30 45.87
CA LYS A 2 12.07 36.91 45.40
C LYS A 2 10.65 36.78 44.81
N THR A 3 10.53 36.97 43.50
CA THR A 3 9.29 36.72 42.76
C THR A 3 9.12 35.21 42.57
N LYS A 4 8.10 34.64 43.21
CA LYS A 4 7.66 33.26 42.96
C LYS A 4 6.79 33.28 41.71
N ASN A 5 7.32 32.79 40.58
CA ASN A 5 6.53 32.51 39.38
C ASN A 5 5.52 31.40 39.71
N LYS A 6 4.29 31.78 40.04
CA LYS A 6 3.15 30.85 40.12
C LYS A 6 2.70 30.54 38.69
N PHE A 7 3.32 29.55 38.07
CA PHE A 7 2.77 28.93 36.85
C PHE A 7 1.46 28.23 37.25
N SER A 8 0.33 28.83 36.87
CA SER A 8 -1.00 28.29 37.10
C SER A 8 -1.21 27.02 36.27
N ALA A 9 -1.72 25.96 36.89
CA ALA A 9 -2.06 24.68 36.25
C ALA A 9 -3.03 24.82 35.06
N GLY A 10 -3.70 25.98 34.89
CA GLY A 10 -4.53 26.28 33.73
C GLY A 10 -3.74 26.48 32.43
N VAL A 11 -2.51 26.99 32.49
CA VAL A 11 -1.69 27.26 31.28
C VAL A 11 -1.12 25.96 30.69
N LEU A 12 -0.81 24.97 31.53
CA LEU A 12 -0.32 23.65 31.10
C LEU A 12 -1.42 22.82 30.40
N ARG A 13 -2.68 22.96 30.84
CA ARG A 13 -3.84 22.33 30.17
C ARG A 13 -4.15 22.97 28.81
N LEU A 14 -3.97 24.29 28.67
CA LEU A 14 -4.11 24.98 27.40
C LEU A 14 -3.02 24.58 26.40
N LEU A 15 -1.76 24.42 26.84
CA LEU A 15 -0.66 23.96 25.97
C LEU A 15 -0.88 22.53 25.46
N ALA A 16 -1.32 21.60 26.32
CA ALA A 16 -1.65 20.23 25.90
C ALA A 16 -2.82 20.20 24.89
N SER A 17 -3.83 21.05 25.09
CA SER A 17 -4.96 21.20 24.17
C SER A 17 -4.57 21.88 22.86
N PHE A 18 -3.60 22.80 22.87
CA PHE A 18 -3.08 23.45 21.67
C PHE A 18 -2.19 22.51 20.86
N ILE A 19 -1.41 21.64 21.52
CA ILE A 19 -0.65 20.57 20.86
C ILE A 19 -1.62 19.57 20.21
N LEU A 20 -2.66 19.13 20.92
CA LEU A 20 -3.67 18.21 20.40
C LEU A 20 -4.46 18.81 19.22
N LEU A 21 -4.77 20.11 19.28
CA LEU A 21 -5.46 20.83 18.21
C LEU A 21 -4.53 21.15 17.03
N ALA A 22 -3.26 21.43 17.27
CA ALA A 22 -2.25 21.65 16.23
C ALA A 22 -1.91 20.35 15.48
N THR A 23 -1.90 19.19 16.16
CA THR A 23 -1.79 17.88 15.48
C THR A 23 -3.02 17.56 14.64
N LEU A 24 -4.22 18.00 15.06
CA LEU A 24 -5.45 17.82 14.29
C LEU A 24 -5.55 18.76 13.07
N LEU A 25 -4.87 19.92 13.10
CA LEU A 25 -4.87 20.93 12.03
C LEU A 25 -3.77 20.73 10.99
N VAL A 26 -2.80 19.84 11.23
CA VAL A 26 -2.04 19.28 10.11
C VAL A 26 -3.04 18.40 9.38
N LEU A 27 -3.74 18.98 8.40
CA LEU A 27 -4.33 18.18 7.32
C LEU A 27 -3.26 17.14 6.99
N PRO A 28 -3.54 15.82 7.01
CA PRO A 28 -2.61 14.89 6.42
C PRO A 28 -2.36 15.48 5.03
N LYS A 29 -1.15 15.99 4.81
CA LYS A 29 -0.75 16.54 3.52
C LYS A 29 -1.24 15.50 2.51
N ALA A 30 -1.84 15.90 1.40
CA ALA A 30 -2.22 14.95 0.35
C ALA A 30 -1.03 13.99 0.13
N GLN A 31 -1.13 12.77 0.65
CA GLN A 31 0.01 11.87 0.80
C GLN A 31 -0.42 10.61 0.08
N GLY A 32 -0.19 10.60 -1.23
CA GLY A 32 -0.80 9.61 -2.10
C GLY A 32 -2.10 10.15 -2.70
N ALA A 33 -2.09 10.56 -3.96
CA ALA A 33 -3.35 10.66 -4.69
C ALA A 33 -3.72 9.25 -5.18
N VAL A 34 -5.00 8.99 -5.46
CA VAL A 34 -5.36 7.82 -6.27
C VAL A 34 -4.58 7.89 -7.59
N GLY A 35 -3.94 6.79 -7.97
CA GLY A 35 -3.01 6.71 -9.10
C GLY A 35 -1.55 6.97 -8.74
N ASP A 36 -1.23 7.39 -7.50
CA ASP A 36 0.16 7.48 -7.05
C ASP A 36 0.85 6.12 -7.13
N ILE A 37 2.12 6.14 -7.51
CA ILE A 37 2.95 4.94 -7.61
C ILE A 37 4.06 5.01 -6.58
N PHE A 38 4.37 3.86 -5.97
CA PHE A 38 5.55 3.68 -5.14
C PHE A 38 6.09 2.25 -5.25
N THR A 39 7.37 2.08 -4.96
CA THR A 39 8.07 0.80 -5.12
C THR A 39 8.66 0.37 -3.78
N ILE A 40 8.51 -0.91 -3.43
CA ILE A 40 9.11 -1.52 -2.24
C ILE A 40 9.79 -2.81 -2.69
N GLY A 41 11.12 -2.84 -2.64
CA GLY A 41 11.90 -3.93 -3.20
C GLY A 41 11.70 -4.02 -4.72
N GLU A 42 11.36 -5.20 -5.22
CA GLU A 42 11.14 -5.48 -6.65
C GLU A 42 9.66 -5.32 -7.07
N LEU A 43 8.81 -4.81 -6.18
CA LEU A 43 7.37 -4.67 -6.41
C LEU A 43 6.95 -3.21 -6.49
N ARG A 44 6.15 -2.90 -7.50
CA ARG A 44 5.51 -1.60 -7.74
C ARG A 44 4.05 -1.66 -7.30
N TYR A 45 3.61 -0.60 -6.64
CA TYR A 45 2.26 -0.45 -6.12
C TYR A 45 1.62 0.82 -6.67
N THR A 46 0.36 0.71 -7.10
CA THR A 46 -0.45 1.85 -7.54
C THR A 46 -1.60 2.03 -6.57
N VAL A 47 -1.76 3.24 -6.04
CA VAL A 47 -2.84 3.59 -5.12
C VAL A 47 -4.19 3.54 -5.85
N LEU A 48 -5.11 2.72 -5.34
CA LEU A 48 -6.47 2.56 -5.86
C LEU A 48 -7.47 3.39 -5.06
N THR A 49 -7.31 3.40 -3.73
CA THR A 49 -8.17 4.17 -2.83
C THR A 49 -7.37 4.69 -1.65
N GLU A 50 -7.83 5.80 -1.08
CA GLU A 50 -7.34 6.33 0.19
C GLU A 50 -8.49 6.89 1.02
N GLU A 51 -8.37 6.68 2.32
CA GLU A 51 -9.22 7.25 3.35
C GLU A 51 -8.34 8.04 4.33
N PRO A 52 -8.18 9.36 4.13
CA PRO A 52 -7.26 10.19 4.91
C PRO A 52 -7.57 10.21 6.41
N ALA A 53 -8.83 10.06 6.78
CA ALA A 53 -9.26 10.07 8.18
C ALA A 53 -8.76 8.83 8.96
N THR A 54 -8.62 7.68 8.29
CA THR A 54 -8.18 6.43 8.90
C THR A 54 -6.72 6.09 8.60
N GLN A 55 -6.04 6.89 7.76
CA GLN A 55 -4.69 6.60 7.28
C GLN A 55 -4.59 5.21 6.64
N THR A 56 -5.63 4.85 5.88
CA THR A 56 -5.69 3.57 5.18
C THR A 56 -6.03 3.73 3.72
N GLY A 57 -5.59 2.80 2.88
CA GLY A 57 -5.96 2.74 1.48
C GLY A 57 -5.89 1.33 0.92
N THR A 58 -6.07 1.22 -0.40
CA THR A 58 -5.83 -0.02 -1.13
C THR A 58 -4.90 0.23 -2.31
N VAL A 59 -4.13 -0.80 -2.69
CA VAL A 59 -3.19 -0.74 -3.80
C VAL A 59 -3.32 -1.96 -4.70
N SER A 60 -3.02 -1.76 -5.98
CA SER A 60 -2.62 -2.86 -6.85
C SER A 60 -1.13 -3.18 -6.67
N VAL A 61 -0.70 -4.36 -7.10
CA VAL A 61 0.69 -4.77 -7.12
C VAL A 61 1.08 -5.33 -8.48
N GLN A 62 2.31 -5.05 -8.89
CA GLN A 62 2.97 -5.62 -10.05
C GLN A 62 4.49 -5.68 -9.85
N ALA A 63 5.20 -6.40 -10.72
CA ALA A 63 6.64 -6.35 -10.80
C ALA A 63 7.12 -4.95 -11.19
N GLU A 64 8.18 -4.48 -10.54
CA GLU A 64 8.86 -3.25 -10.94
C GLU A 64 9.58 -3.44 -12.29
N SER A 65 10.14 -4.64 -12.50
CA SER A 65 10.93 -5.03 -13.67
C SER A 65 10.69 -6.50 -14.03
N THR A 66 10.85 -6.86 -15.30
CA THR A 66 10.79 -8.25 -15.79
C THR A 66 11.96 -9.12 -15.29
N GLU A 67 12.95 -8.50 -14.66
CA GLU A 67 14.12 -9.16 -14.06
C GLU A 67 13.86 -9.75 -12.67
N ILE A 68 12.68 -9.55 -12.09
CA ILE A 68 12.30 -10.15 -10.80
C ILE A 68 12.51 -11.66 -10.84
N SER A 69 13.08 -12.22 -9.77
CA SER A 69 13.60 -13.59 -9.80
C SER A 69 13.36 -14.34 -8.50
N GLY A 70 13.39 -15.68 -8.60
CA GLY A 70 13.22 -16.54 -7.44
C GLY A 70 11.79 -16.59 -6.93
N ASP A 71 11.65 -16.72 -5.61
CA ASP A 71 10.37 -16.95 -4.94
C ASP A 71 9.84 -15.63 -4.36
N ILE A 72 8.66 -15.21 -4.78
CA ILE A 72 8.03 -13.95 -4.34
C ILE A 72 6.83 -14.23 -3.44
N THR A 73 6.77 -13.53 -2.32
CA THR A 73 5.55 -13.47 -1.48
C THR A 73 5.00 -12.06 -1.53
N ILE A 74 3.79 -11.92 -2.07
CA ILE A 74 3.10 -10.62 -2.09
C ILE A 74 2.66 -10.30 -0.65
N PRO A 75 3.03 -9.12 -0.11
CA PRO A 75 2.61 -8.74 1.23
C PRO A 75 1.11 -8.48 1.29
N THR A 76 0.47 -8.77 2.42
CA THR A 76 -0.95 -8.45 2.64
C THR A 76 -1.20 -6.93 2.68
N SER A 77 -0.20 -6.17 3.11
CA SER A 77 -0.26 -4.71 3.25
C SER A 77 1.12 -4.08 3.15
N VAL A 78 1.17 -2.82 2.72
CA VAL A 78 2.38 -2.00 2.60
C VAL A 78 2.14 -0.60 3.14
N ALA A 79 3.19 0.11 3.56
CA ALA A 79 3.08 1.48 4.07
C ALA A 79 3.82 2.48 3.16
N LYS A 80 3.22 3.66 2.97
CA LYS A 80 3.86 4.83 2.34
C LYS A 80 3.71 6.02 3.30
N GLY A 81 4.78 6.34 4.03
CA GLY A 81 4.69 7.32 5.12
C GLY A 81 3.84 6.78 6.28
N GLU A 82 2.81 7.51 6.68
CA GLU A 82 1.89 7.15 7.78
C GLU A 82 0.70 6.30 7.32
N ILE A 83 0.49 6.16 6.00
CA ILE A 83 -0.68 5.46 5.45
C ILE A 83 -0.35 3.99 5.19
N ASN A 84 -1.26 3.11 5.64
CA ASN A 84 -1.19 1.68 5.40
C ASN A 84 -2.17 1.26 4.29
N TYR A 85 -1.66 0.62 3.25
CA TYR A 85 -2.43 0.13 2.12
C TYR A 85 -2.58 -1.38 2.20
N SER A 86 -3.81 -1.87 2.05
CA SER A 86 -4.05 -3.30 1.80
C SER A 86 -3.78 -3.61 0.32
N VAL A 87 -3.07 -4.71 0.04
CA VAL A 87 -2.84 -5.18 -1.34
C VAL A 87 -4.05 -5.99 -1.77
N THR A 88 -4.86 -5.44 -2.68
CA THR A 88 -6.17 -6.00 -3.05
C THR A 88 -6.27 -6.47 -4.50
N LEU A 89 -5.32 -6.09 -5.36
CA LEU A 89 -5.37 -6.35 -6.79
C LEU A 89 -3.98 -6.71 -7.33
N LEU A 90 -3.86 -7.79 -8.10
CA LEU A 90 -2.76 -7.90 -9.08
C LEU A 90 -3.15 -7.13 -10.33
N ALA A 91 -2.33 -6.20 -10.78
CA ALA A 91 -2.61 -5.40 -11.97
C ALA A 91 -2.66 -6.26 -13.25
N ASP A 92 -3.20 -5.70 -14.34
CA ASP A 92 -3.06 -6.31 -15.66
C ASP A 92 -1.59 -6.46 -16.02
N SER A 93 -1.24 -7.62 -16.57
CA SER A 93 0.16 -7.97 -16.88
C SER A 93 1.12 -7.82 -15.69
N ALA A 94 0.64 -7.96 -14.44
CA ALA A 94 1.41 -7.67 -13.23
C ALA A 94 2.83 -8.25 -13.19
N PHE A 95 3.00 -9.49 -13.66
CA PHE A 95 4.27 -10.19 -13.73
C PHE A 95 4.57 -10.66 -15.16
N ARG A 96 4.01 -9.99 -16.17
CA ARG A 96 4.23 -10.38 -17.57
C ARG A 96 5.73 -10.38 -17.90
N GLU A 97 6.19 -11.41 -18.62
CA GLU A 97 7.59 -11.62 -19.03
C GLU A 97 8.61 -11.76 -17.89
N CYS A 98 8.16 -12.02 -16.65
CA CYS A 98 9.05 -12.30 -15.52
C CYS A 98 9.66 -13.71 -15.60
N SER A 99 10.53 -13.92 -16.61
CA SER A 99 11.08 -15.22 -16.99
C SER A 99 11.97 -15.88 -15.93
N LYS A 100 12.41 -15.13 -14.91
CA LYS A 100 13.24 -15.61 -13.80
C LYS A 100 12.45 -15.89 -12.51
N LEU A 101 11.17 -15.53 -12.46
CA LEU A 101 10.28 -15.82 -11.33
C LEU A 101 10.02 -17.32 -11.26
N THR A 102 10.31 -17.96 -10.13
CA THR A 102 10.16 -19.42 -9.97
C THR A 102 8.89 -19.81 -9.22
N SER A 103 8.52 -19.02 -8.21
CA SER A 103 7.25 -19.18 -7.50
C SER A 103 6.68 -17.86 -7.01
N ILE A 104 5.35 -17.83 -6.84
CA ILE A 104 4.66 -16.68 -6.25
C ILE A 104 3.56 -17.11 -5.27
N VAL A 105 3.49 -16.42 -4.14
CA VAL A 105 2.42 -16.54 -3.14
C VAL A 105 1.56 -15.28 -3.15
N ILE A 106 0.28 -15.45 -3.46
CA ILE A 106 -0.75 -14.42 -3.49
C ILE A 106 -1.58 -14.53 -2.20
N PRO A 107 -1.60 -13.50 -1.33
CA PRO A 107 -2.28 -13.57 -0.04
C PRO A 107 -3.80 -13.39 -0.13
N ASP A 108 -4.51 -13.73 0.94
CA ASP A 108 -5.98 -13.57 1.07
C ASP A 108 -6.47 -12.12 1.01
N SER A 109 -5.58 -11.13 1.13
CA SER A 109 -5.95 -9.72 0.96
C SER A 109 -6.29 -9.40 -0.51
N VAL A 110 -5.69 -10.13 -1.46
CA VAL A 110 -5.94 -9.97 -2.89
C VAL A 110 -7.33 -10.52 -3.23
N LYS A 111 -8.16 -9.67 -3.81
CA LYS A 111 -9.54 -9.98 -4.21
C LYS A 111 -9.68 -10.21 -5.70
N SER A 112 -8.81 -9.54 -6.48
CA SER A 112 -8.88 -9.55 -7.93
C SER A 112 -7.50 -9.73 -8.57
N MET A 113 -7.48 -10.32 -9.76
CA MET A 113 -6.29 -10.40 -10.61
C MET A 113 -6.62 -9.88 -12.00
N GLY A 114 -5.72 -9.07 -12.54
CA GLY A 114 -5.81 -8.55 -13.91
C GLY A 114 -5.54 -9.61 -14.96
N SER A 115 -5.86 -9.25 -16.20
CA SER A 115 -5.62 -10.09 -17.38
C SER A 115 -4.12 -10.30 -17.58
N GLU A 116 -3.74 -11.49 -18.07
CA GLU A 116 -2.36 -11.82 -18.42
C GLU A 116 -1.33 -11.61 -17.29
N ALA A 117 -1.77 -11.63 -16.02
CA ALA A 117 -0.92 -11.31 -14.86
C ALA A 117 0.38 -12.13 -14.78
N PHE A 118 0.43 -13.34 -15.33
CA PHE A 118 1.61 -14.21 -15.37
C PHE A 118 2.01 -14.64 -16.78
N SER A 119 1.60 -13.88 -17.81
CA SER A 119 1.93 -14.20 -19.20
C SER A 119 3.44 -14.19 -19.41
N ASP A 120 3.96 -15.14 -20.20
CA ASP A 120 5.39 -15.28 -20.51
C ASP A 120 6.34 -15.45 -19.29
N CYS A 121 5.82 -15.87 -18.13
CA CYS A 121 6.61 -16.28 -16.96
C CYS A 121 7.20 -17.70 -17.13
N SER A 122 8.19 -17.86 -18.00
CA SER A 122 8.68 -19.18 -18.44
C SER A 122 9.28 -20.09 -17.35
N SER A 123 9.81 -19.53 -16.25
CA SER A 123 10.34 -20.30 -15.12
C SER A 123 9.35 -20.49 -13.97
N LEU A 124 8.13 -19.93 -14.06
CA LEU A 124 7.16 -19.98 -12.98
C LEU A 124 6.56 -21.38 -12.87
N THR A 125 6.89 -22.08 -11.80
CA THR A 125 6.47 -23.48 -11.56
C THR A 125 5.42 -23.62 -10.47
N ASN A 126 5.30 -22.63 -9.58
CA ASN A 126 4.37 -22.67 -8.46
C ASN A 126 3.66 -21.34 -8.23
N VAL A 127 2.33 -21.39 -8.19
CA VAL A 127 1.47 -20.25 -7.85
C VAL A 127 0.56 -20.68 -6.71
N THR A 128 0.76 -20.09 -5.52
CA THR A 128 -0.14 -20.29 -4.38
C THR A 128 -1.12 -19.12 -4.32
N ILE A 129 -2.41 -19.42 -4.44
CA ILE A 129 -3.48 -18.41 -4.43
C ILE A 129 -4.24 -18.48 -3.11
N GLY A 130 -4.37 -17.34 -2.44
CA GLY A 130 -5.21 -17.19 -1.26
C GLY A 130 -6.70 -17.47 -1.56
N ASN A 131 -7.45 -17.82 -0.52
CA ASN A 131 -8.84 -18.27 -0.60
C ASN A 131 -9.83 -17.15 -0.99
N SER A 132 -9.37 -15.90 -1.04
CA SER A 132 -10.21 -14.71 -1.22
C SER A 132 -10.24 -14.15 -2.64
N VAL A 133 -9.53 -14.72 -3.60
CA VAL A 133 -9.58 -14.25 -4.99
C VAL A 133 -10.94 -14.65 -5.58
N THR A 134 -11.78 -13.66 -5.88
CA THR A 134 -13.16 -13.88 -6.35
C THR A 134 -13.40 -13.38 -7.77
N SER A 135 -12.45 -12.66 -8.37
CA SER A 135 -12.66 -12.04 -9.68
C SER A 135 -11.39 -11.98 -10.51
N PHE A 136 -11.54 -12.25 -11.81
CA PHE A 136 -10.54 -11.95 -12.83
C PHE A 136 -11.06 -10.76 -13.62
N LEU A 137 -10.32 -9.66 -13.61
CA LEU A 137 -10.68 -8.47 -14.36
C LEU A 137 -10.22 -8.68 -15.80
N PHE A 138 -11.18 -8.81 -16.71
CA PHE A 138 -10.93 -8.65 -18.14
C PHE A 138 -11.07 -7.16 -18.39
N ASP A 139 -9.96 -6.45 -18.56
CA ASP A 139 -10.04 -5.02 -18.85
C ASP A 139 -10.95 -4.77 -20.06
N ALA A 140 -12.00 -4.00 -19.81
CA ALA A 140 -12.87 -3.38 -20.79
C ALA A 140 -13.12 -1.94 -20.35
N HIS A 141 -12.06 -1.18 -20.06
CA HIS A 141 -12.13 0.26 -19.88
C HIS A 141 -11.28 0.96 -20.94
N PHE A 142 -11.94 1.28 -22.06
CA PHE A 142 -11.56 2.30 -23.05
C PHE A 142 -11.71 3.71 -22.47
#